data_AF-U4QQL5-F1
#
_entry.id   AF-U4QQL5-F1
#
_cell.length_a   1.000
_cell.length_b   1.000
_cell.length_c   1.000
_cell.angle_alpha   90.00
_cell.angle_beta   90.00
_cell.angle_gamma   90.00
#
_symmetry.space_group_name_H-M   'P 1'
#
loop_
_entity.id
_entity.type
_entity.pdbx_description
1 polymer ?
#
loop_
_entity_poly.entity_id
_entity_poly.type
_entity_poly.pdbx_seq_one_letter_code
_entity_poly.pdbx_strand_id
1 'polypeptide(L)'
;MKGMSTQTPSSNVWQPEAAGEAFVPAIWPLEVGNVLLVAERKRRLSEASIIRFLALVNNLPITVEQETPERMLKEIVSLARENGLSTYDASYLDLAMRLGLPLSTKDKVLLKAAKKCQIPVFAPSGSH
;
A
#
# COMPACT_ATOMS: atom_id res chain seq x y z
N MET A 1 34.54 -27.91 -43.78
CA MET A 1 33.19 -28.24 -44.28
C MET A 1 32.22 -28.11 -43.12
N LYS A 2 31.18 -27.27 -43.29
CA LYS A 2 29.92 -27.10 -42.51
C LYS A 2 29.99 -27.37 -41.00
N GLY A 3 29.90 -26.37 -40.12
CA GLY A 3 28.77 -25.45 -40.02
C GLY A 3 27.62 -26.14 -39.28
N MET A 4 27.65 -26.14 -37.94
CA MET A 4 26.54 -26.58 -37.10
C MET A 4 26.16 -25.43 -36.18
N SER A 5 25.33 -24.52 -36.70
CA SER A 5 24.60 -23.56 -35.89
C SER A 5 23.55 -24.31 -35.07
N THR A 6 23.76 -24.42 -33.77
CA THR A 6 22.66 -24.65 -32.84
C THR A 6 22.19 -23.30 -32.34
N GLN A 7 21.17 -22.76 -33.01
CA GLN A 7 20.33 -21.70 -32.46
C GLN A 7 19.69 -22.24 -31.17
N THR A 8 20.05 -21.68 -30.03
CA THR A 8 19.25 -21.79 -28.82
C THR A 8 18.00 -20.92 -28.98
N PRO A 9 16.80 -21.44 -28.66
CA PRO A 9 15.57 -20.68 -28.80
C PRO A 9 15.55 -19.53 -27.79
N SER A 10 15.17 -18.35 -28.27
CA SER A 10 14.84 -17.18 -27.45
C SER A 10 13.78 -17.58 -26.41
N SER A 11 14.23 -17.89 -25.20
CA SER A 11 13.35 -18.06 -24.05
C SER A 11 12.87 -16.69 -23.63
N ASN A 12 11.78 -16.22 -24.27
CA ASN A 12 10.92 -15.20 -23.69
C ASN A 12 10.25 -15.85 -22.47
N VAL A 13 10.99 -15.93 -21.36
CA VAL A 13 10.43 -16.21 -20.05
C VAL A 13 9.66 -14.95 -19.69
N TRP A 14 8.36 -14.99 -19.98
CA TRP A 14 7.40 -14.09 -19.36
C TRP A 14 7.52 -14.28 -17.85
N GLN A 15 8.21 -13.38 -17.17
CA GLN A 15 8.03 -13.23 -15.73
C GLN A 15 6.65 -12.62 -15.57
N PRO A 16 5.71 -13.27 -14.86
CA PRO A 16 4.51 -12.55 -14.43
C PRO A 16 5.04 -11.35 -13.64
N GLU A 17 4.68 -10.14 -14.05
CA GLU A 17 4.95 -8.92 -13.29
C GLU A 17 4.62 -9.24 -11.84
N ALA A 18 5.65 -9.33 -11.00
CA ALA A 18 5.47 -9.74 -9.62
C ALA A 18 4.47 -8.75 -9.03
N ALA A 19 3.26 -9.24 -8.70
CA ALA A 19 2.28 -8.44 -7.98
C ALA A 19 2.99 -7.96 -6.72
N GLY A 20 3.31 -6.67 -6.66
CA GLY A 20 4.10 -6.10 -5.58
C GLY A 20 3.39 -6.33 -4.25
N GLU A 21 4.14 -6.76 -3.24
CA GLU A 21 3.64 -6.84 -1.87
C GLU A 21 3.39 -5.43 -1.32
N ALA A 22 2.26 -5.24 -0.65
CA ALA A 22 1.90 -3.98 0.00
C ALA A 22 2.07 -4.08 1.52
N PHE A 23 2.70 -3.08 2.11
CA PHE A 23 2.85 -2.95 3.55
C PHE A 23 1.92 -1.85 4.05
N VAL A 24 1.16 -2.14 5.10
CA VAL A 24 0.18 -1.21 5.69
C VAL A 24 0.34 -1.13 7.21
N PRO A 25 0.07 0.02 7.84
CA PRO A 25 0.14 0.15 9.29
C PRO A 25 -1.01 -0.62 9.97
N ALA A 26 -0.84 -0.91 11.27
CA ALA A 26 -1.82 -1.60 12.11
C ALA A 26 -3.25 -1.00 12.10
N ILE A 27 -3.40 0.27 11.73
CA ILE A 27 -4.71 0.94 11.64
C ILE A 27 -5.49 0.60 10.36
N TRP A 28 -4.81 0.15 9.30
CA TRP A 28 -5.42 -0.09 7.98
C TRP A 28 -6.62 -1.04 8.00
N PRO A 29 -6.61 -2.18 8.73
CA PRO A 29 -7.79 -3.05 8.81
C PRO A 29 -9.04 -2.35 9.36
N LEU A 30 -8.85 -1.43 10.32
CA LEU A 30 -9.95 -0.65 10.91
C LEU A 30 -10.46 0.42 9.94
N GLU A 31 -9.59 1.02 9.14
CA GLU A 31 -9.97 1.95 8.07
C GLU A 31 -10.81 1.24 7.00
N VAL A 32 -10.36 0.06 6.54
CA VAL A 32 -11.09 -0.79 5.58
C VAL A 32 -12.47 -1.14 6.13
N GLY A 33 -12.53 -1.66 7.37
CA GLY A 33 -13.80 -2.01 8.02
C GLY A 33 -14.75 -0.81 8.12
N ASN A 34 -14.23 0.36 8.53
CA ASN A 34 -15.04 1.55 8.67
C ASN A 34 -15.58 2.05 7.31
N VAL A 35 -14.78 2.00 6.23
CA VAL A 35 -15.24 2.34 4.87
C VAL A 35 -16.39 1.43 4.43
N LEU A 36 -16.28 0.12 4.67
CA LEU A 36 -17.32 -0.85 4.32
C LEU A 36 -18.61 -0.60 5.10
N LEU A 37 -18.50 -0.40 6.43
CA LEU A 37 -19.67 -0.11 7.27
C LEU A 37 -20.34 1.21 6.91
N VAL A 38 -19.57 2.25 6.59
CA VAL A 38 -20.13 3.54 6.15
C VAL A 38 -20.86 3.38 4.81
N ALA A 39 -20.33 2.58 3.89
CA ALA A 39 -21.00 2.30 2.61
C ALA A 39 -22.29 1.50 2.80
N GLU A 40 -22.31 0.53 3.72
CA GLU A 40 -23.49 -0.25 4.09
C GLU A 40 -24.60 0.62 4.70
N ARG A 41 -24.26 1.47 5.68
CA ARG A 41 -25.20 2.42 6.31
C ARG A 41 -25.81 3.38 5.29
N LYS A 42 -25.05 3.72 4.26
CA LYS A 42 -25.50 4.52 3.11
C LYS A 42 -26.22 3.71 2.02
N ARG A 43 -26.48 2.43 2.27
CA ARG A 43 -27.12 1.46 1.35
C ARG A 43 -26.42 1.33 -0.01
N ARG A 44 -25.10 1.57 -0.05
CA ARG A 44 -24.27 1.43 -1.26
C ARG A 44 -23.70 0.03 -1.42
N LEU A 45 -23.57 -0.70 -0.31
CA LEU A 45 -23.15 -2.10 -0.26
C LEU A 45 -24.15 -2.90 0.58
N SER A 46 -24.33 -4.17 0.23
CA SER A 46 -25.01 -5.15 1.07
C SER A 46 -23.99 -5.94 1.89
N GLU A 47 -24.44 -6.54 2.98
CA GLU A 47 -23.65 -7.47 3.80
C GLU A 47 -22.94 -8.53 2.96
N ALA A 48 -23.66 -9.17 2.03
CA ALA A 48 -23.09 -10.17 1.13
C ALA A 48 -21.96 -9.61 0.23
N SER A 49 -22.06 -8.34 -0.18
CA SER A 49 -20.99 -7.67 -0.93
C SER A 49 -19.78 -7.37 -0.06
N ILE A 50 -19.98 -7.03 1.22
CA ILE A 50 -18.89 -6.81 2.19
C ILE A 50 -18.14 -8.10 2.45
N ILE A 51 -18.84 -9.20 2.69
CA ILE A 51 -18.21 -10.53 2.91
C ILE A 51 -17.35 -10.92 1.71
N ARG A 52 -17.87 -10.74 0.48
CA ARG A 52 -17.09 -11.00 -0.74
C ARG A 52 -15.88 -10.08 -0.86
N PHE A 53 -16.03 -8.80 -0.54
CA PHE A 53 -14.92 -7.84 -0.60
C PHE A 53 -13.81 -8.20 0.39
N LEU A 54 -14.15 -8.57 1.63
CA LEU A 54 -13.17 -9.01 2.63
C LEU A 54 -12.45 -10.29 2.19
N ALA A 55 -13.14 -11.23 1.55
CA ALA A 55 -12.51 -12.41 0.98
C ALA A 55 -11.51 -12.05 -0.13
N LEU A 56 -11.79 -11.04 -0.96
CA LEU A 56 -10.82 -10.55 -1.95
C LEU A 56 -9.60 -9.91 -1.28
N VAL A 57 -9.82 -9.06 -0.28
CA VAL A 57 -8.75 -8.42 0.49
C VAL A 57 -7.81 -9.45 1.12
N ASN A 58 -8.36 -10.51 1.72
CA ASN A 58 -7.57 -11.58 2.36
C ASN A 58 -6.69 -12.38 1.37
N ASN A 59 -6.94 -12.27 0.07
CA ASN A 59 -6.14 -12.92 -0.98
C ASN A 59 -5.10 -11.99 -1.62
N LEU A 60 -5.03 -10.72 -1.21
CA LEU A 60 -4.01 -9.79 -1.68
C LEU A 60 -2.71 -9.97 -0.86
N PRO A 61 -1.53 -9.77 -1.48
CA PRO A 61 -0.25 -9.80 -0.76
C PRO A 61 -0.09 -8.51 0.07
N ILE A 62 -0.81 -8.42 1.18
CA ILE A 62 -0.80 -7.29 2.12
C ILE A 62 -0.24 -7.75 3.45
N THR A 63 0.86 -7.14 3.87
CA THR A 63 1.46 -7.34 5.19
C THR A 63 1.10 -6.17 6.11
N VAL A 64 0.44 -6.47 7.22
CA VAL A 64 0.10 -5.49 8.25
C VAL A 64 1.26 -5.38 9.24
N GLU A 65 1.92 -4.23 9.24
CA GLU A 65 3.03 -3.93 10.13
C GLU A 65 2.52 -3.40 11.47
N GLN A 66 2.88 -4.13 12.53
CA GLN A 66 2.56 -3.78 13.90
C GLN A 66 3.59 -2.80 14.45
N GLU A 67 3.14 -1.93 15.35
CA GLU A 67 4.00 -0.96 16.02
C GLU A 67 3.62 -0.86 17.49
N THR A 68 4.58 -0.59 18.36
CA THR A 68 4.30 -0.47 19.79
C THR A 68 3.56 0.83 20.10
N PRO A 69 2.64 0.86 21.07
CA PRO A 69 1.96 2.10 21.46
C PRO A 69 2.93 3.24 21.81
N GLU A 70 4.07 2.92 22.42
CA GLU A 70 5.08 3.91 22.82
C GLU A 70 5.68 4.60 21.60
N ARG A 71 6.05 3.85 20.55
CA ARG A 71 6.59 4.42 19.31
C ARG A 71 5.51 5.19 18.55
N MET A 72 4.27 4.69 18.52
CA MET A 72 3.15 5.44 17.93
C MET A 72 2.96 6.80 18.62
N LEU A 73 2.95 6.84 19.94
CA LEU A 73 2.74 8.08 20.71
C LEU A 73 3.93 9.04 20.68
N LYS A 74 5.12 8.54 20.32
CA LYS A 74 6.34 9.35 20.22
C LYS A 74 6.66 9.73 18.77
N GLU A 75 7.10 8.77 17.97
CA GLU A 75 7.65 9.01 16.64
C GLU A 75 6.54 9.41 15.65
N ILE A 76 5.42 8.68 15.63
CA ILE A 76 4.32 8.99 14.70
C ILE A 76 3.65 10.32 15.04
N VAL A 77 3.45 10.62 16.33
CA VAL A 77 2.92 11.93 16.77
C VAL A 77 3.86 13.08 16.40
N SER A 78 5.18 12.91 16.56
CA SER A 78 6.15 13.94 16.14
C SER A 78 6.08 14.16 14.63
N LEU A 79 6.11 13.08 13.86
CA LEU A 79 6.05 13.13 12.40
C LEU A 79 4.75 13.76 11.89
N ALA A 80 3.62 13.44 12.54
CA ALA A 80 2.32 14.04 12.25
C ALA A 80 2.34 15.55 12.46
N ARG A 81 2.89 16.02 13.59
CA ARG A 81 3.02 17.44 13.91
C ARG A 81 3.92 18.17 12.93
N GLU A 82 5.08 17.61 12.60
CA GLU A 82 6.07 18.22 11.71
C GLU A 82 5.58 18.38 10.27
N ASN A 83 4.64 17.54 9.85
CA ASN A 83 4.11 17.51 8.48
C ASN A 83 2.65 17.95 8.37
N GLY A 84 2.00 18.29 9.48
CA GLY A 84 0.59 18.69 9.51
C GLY A 84 -0.36 17.57 9.09
N LEU A 85 -0.05 16.32 9.47
CA LEU A 85 -0.82 15.13 9.15
C LEU A 85 -1.67 14.69 10.35
N SER A 86 -2.69 13.87 10.09
CA SER A 86 -3.27 13.03 11.14
C SER A 86 -2.24 11.97 11.58
N THR A 87 -2.39 11.40 12.78
CA THR A 87 -1.56 10.27 13.21
C THR A 87 -1.78 9.03 12.34
N TYR A 88 -2.95 8.90 11.72
CA TYR A 88 -3.25 7.82 10.77
C TYR A 88 -2.43 7.99 9.49
N ASP A 89 -2.47 9.16 8.86
CA ASP A 89 -1.68 9.44 7.64
C ASP A 89 -0.17 9.39 7.93
N ALA A 90 0.25 9.91 9.09
CA ALA A 90 1.65 9.84 9.50
C ALA A 90 2.13 8.41 9.71
N SER A 91 1.27 7.47 10.10
CA SER A 91 1.65 6.06 10.25
C SER A 91 2.02 5.40 8.92
N TYR A 92 1.37 5.81 7.81
CA TYR A 92 1.75 5.37 6.47
C TYR A 92 3.08 5.98 6.02
N LEU A 93 3.29 7.28 6.28
CA LEU A 93 4.55 7.95 5.95
C LEU A 93 5.72 7.35 6.74
N ASP A 94 5.54 7.16 8.05
CA ASP A 94 6.51 6.51 8.93
C ASP A 94 6.86 5.10 8.43
N LEU A 95 5.85 4.31 8.07
CA LEU A 95 6.07 2.96 7.55
C LEU A 95 6.87 2.97 6.24
N ALA A 96 6.53 3.85 5.30
CA ALA A 96 7.25 4.00 4.04
C ALA A 96 8.71 4.43 4.28
N MET A 97 8.94 5.36 5.23
CA MET A 97 10.29 5.79 5.64
C MET A 97 11.09 4.64 6.24
N ARG A 98 10.50 3.83 7.13
CA ARG A 98 11.18 2.72 7.80
C ARG A 98 11.56 1.59 6.86
N LEU A 99 10.67 1.24 5.92
CA LEU A 99 10.89 0.14 4.99
C LEU A 99 11.62 0.58 3.71
N GLY A 100 11.84 1.89 3.52
CA GLY A 100 12.42 2.41 2.29
C GLY A 100 11.55 2.15 1.05
N LEU A 101 10.23 2.06 1.23
CA LEU A 101 9.26 1.71 0.19
C LEU A 101 8.56 2.95 -0.37
N PRO A 102 8.13 2.91 -1.65
CA PRO A 102 7.34 3.98 -2.21
C PRO A 102 5.96 4.05 -1.55
N LEU A 103 5.46 5.25 -1.30
CA LEU A 103 4.14 5.49 -0.74
C LEU A 103 3.08 5.50 -1.84
N SER A 104 2.03 4.69 -1.68
CA SER A 104 0.85 4.69 -2.55
C SER A 104 -0.31 5.42 -1.86
N THR A 105 -0.63 6.63 -2.29
CA THR A 105 -1.76 7.40 -1.74
C THR A 105 -2.32 8.38 -2.76
N LYS A 106 -3.61 8.71 -2.63
CA LYS A 106 -4.28 9.80 -3.37
C LYS A 106 -4.46 11.06 -2.53
N ASP A 107 -4.11 11.02 -1.24
CA ASP A 107 -4.25 12.17 -0.35
C ASP A 107 -3.18 13.23 -0.65
N LYS A 108 -3.63 14.45 -0.96
CA LYS A 108 -2.72 15.54 -1.38
C LYS A 108 -1.80 16.02 -0.25
N VAL A 109 -2.27 15.98 1.00
CA VAL A 109 -1.48 16.40 2.16
C VAL A 109 -0.38 15.37 2.42
N LEU A 110 -0.74 14.08 2.37
CA LEU A 110 0.22 12.99 2.53
C LEU A 110 1.23 12.91 1.37
N LEU A 111 0.81 13.15 0.13
CA LEU A 111 1.74 13.28 -1.01
C LEU A 111 2.76 14.41 -0.83
N LYS A 112 2.32 15.56 -0.30
CA LYS A 112 3.20 16.69 -0.02
C LYS A 112 4.21 16.33 1.08
N ALA A 113 3.76 15.62 2.12
CA ALA A 113 4.63 15.16 3.20
C ALA A 113 5.65 14.12 2.70
N ALA A 114 5.23 13.14 1.89
CA ALA A 114 6.13 12.16 1.27
C ALA A 114 7.23 12.85 0.47
N LYS A 115 6.88 13.85 -0.36
CA LYS A 115 7.86 14.65 -1.11
C LYS A 115 8.84 15.40 -0.19
N LYS A 116 8.34 16.01 0.89
CA LYS A 116 9.18 16.70 1.89
C LYS A 116 10.15 15.74 2.58
N CYS A 117 9.71 14.52 2.87
CA CYS A 117 10.50 13.46 3.48
C CYS A 117 11.29 12.61 2.46
N GLN A 118 11.31 13.01 1.19
CA GLN A 118 12.03 12.33 0.09
C GLN A 118 11.61 10.86 -0.11
N ILE A 119 10.36 10.53 0.24
CA ILE A 119 9.77 9.22 -0.01
C ILE A 119 9.20 9.18 -1.44
N PRO A 120 9.61 8.20 -2.27
CA PRO A 120 9.05 8.03 -3.60
C PRO A 120 7.54 7.78 -3.52
N VAL A 121 6.80 8.24 -4.53
CA VAL A 121 5.36 7.96 -4.64
C VAL A 121 5.17 6.89 -5.69
N PHE A 122 4.45 5.83 -5.34
CA PHE A 122 4.07 4.80 -6.29
C PHE A 122 2.96 5.32 -7.20
N ALA A 123 3.20 5.33 -8.51
CA ALA A 123 2.18 5.54 -9.51
C ALA A 123 1.94 4.21 -10.23
N PRO A 124 0.75 3.59 -10.09
CA PRO A 124 0.48 2.36 -10.83
C PRO A 124 0.56 2.63 -12.33
N SER A 125 1.30 1.78 -13.03
CA SER A 125 1.42 1.78 -14.49
C SER A 125 0.06 1.40 -15.09
N GLY A 126 -0.84 2.37 -15.32
CA GLY A 126 -2.13 2.09 -15.93
C GLY A 126 -3.26 3.11 -15.76
N SER A 127 -3.05 4.25 -15.10
CA SER A 127 -4.04 5.33 -15.10
C SER A 127 -3.96 6.14 -16.40
N HIS A 128 -4.59 5.62 -17.46
CA HIS A 128 -5.13 6.40 -18.57
C HIS A 128 -6.51 6.96 -18.20
#